data_AF-A0A1G1Z2H6-F1
#
_entry.id   AF-A0A1G1Z2H6-F1
#
_cell.length_a   1.000
_cell.length_b   1.000
_cell.length_c   1.000
_cell.angle_alpha   90.00
_cell.angle_beta   90.00
_cell.angle_gamma   90.00
#
_symmetry.space_group_name_H-M   'P 1'
#
loop_
_entity.id
_entity.type
_entity.pdbx_description
1 polymer ?
#
loop_
_entity_poly.entity_id
_entity_poly.type
_entity_poly.pdbx_seq_one_letter_code
_entity_poly.pdbx_strand_id
1 'polypeptide(L)'
;MKKPPRILIIPLSIIVMISVFISISEVRAKSHRDITQATLKVLKEDMVKIQKQHNDVEALYAEKIEKTYSFAEIIHALLPKEQDKTRVINEIKTRYSESAPFSKEQLKVQNDIERELNRGLRELIEKHISLQKDQRINGIHNEIIALESKINRTRHDYNCDLTDYKTRYRKFIAEGFVKLDREERKKIVSTVNEIDPFKLQLYDRLLSEKCSGMCVP
;
A
#
# COMPACT_ATOMS: atom_id res chain seq x y z
N MET A 1 34.56 -21.10 69.51
CA MET A 1 35.59 -21.03 68.44
C MET A 1 34.92 -20.68 67.12
N LYS A 2 35.23 -19.51 66.51
CA LYS A 2 34.69 -19.10 65.20
C LYS A 2 35.47 -19.79 64.08
N LYS A 3 34.77 -20.42 63.13
CA LYS A 3 35.41 -21.02 61.93
C LYS A 3 36.10 -19.94 61.10
N PRO A 4 37.30 -20.18 60.56
CA PRO A 4 37.98 -19.22 59.69
C PRO A 4 37.19 -19.03 58.38
N PRO A 5 37.21 -17.83 57.78
CA PRO A 5 36.51 -17.57 56.54
C PRO A 5 37.10 -18.41 55.41
N ARG A 6 36.24 -19.10 54.65
CA ARG A 6 36.65 -19.80 53.43
C ARG A 6 36.88 -18.76 52.35
N ILE A 7 38.14 -18.57 51.95
CA ILE A 7 38.49 -17.75 50.78
C ILE A 7 38.20 -18.59 49.54
N LEU A 8 37.23 -18.14 48.74
CA LEU A 8 36.94 -18.75 47.44
C LEU A 8 38.01 -18.30 46.45
N ILE A 9 39.00 -19.16 46.18
CA ILE A 9 40.02 -18.91 45.16
C ILE A 9 39.41 -19.31 43.82
N ILE A 10 39.00 -18.33 43.01
CA ILE A 10 38.55 -18.57 41.64
C ILE A 10 39.79 -18.64 40.75
N PRO A 11 40.03 -19.76 40.03
CA PRO A 11 41.13 -19.89 39.10
C PRO A 11 41.11 -18.80 38.03
N LEU A 12 42.28 -18.25 37.70
CA LEU A 12 42.43 -17.21 36.66
C LEU A 12 41.84 -17.64 35.30
N SER A 13 41.88 -18.94 34.98
CA SER A 13 41.29 -19.53 33.78
C SER A 13 39.75 -19.39 33.73
N ILE A 14 39.07 -19.46 34.87
CA ILE A 14 37.62 -19.25 34.97
C ILE A 14 37.29 -17.77 34.77
N ILE A 15 38.10 -16.86 35.33
CA ILE A 15 37.94 -15.40 35.13
C ILE A 15 38.10 -15.03 33.65
N VAL A 16 39.14 -15.57 32.99
CA VAL A 16 39.37 -15.35 31.55
C VAL A 16 38.22 -15.91 30.71
N MET A 17 37.74 -17.13 30.99
CA MET A 17 36.58 -17.69 30.27
C MET A 17 35.33 -16.82 30.43
N ILE A 18 35.01 -16.36 31.65
CA ILE A 18 33.86 -15.48 31.89
C ILE A 18 34.00 -14.17 31.09
N SER A 19 35.20 -13.56 31.09
CA SER A 19 35.45 -12.31 30.35
C SER A 19 35.30 -12.46 28.83
N VAL A 20 35.75 -13.59 28.26
CA VAL A 20 35.58 -13.91 26.84
C VAL A 20 34.11 -14.16 26.51
N PHE A 21 33.39 -14.89 27.36
CA PHE A 21 31.95 -15.11 27.20
C PHE A 21 31.14 -13.81 27.24
N ILE A 22 31.46 -12.90 28.16
CA ILE A 22 30.82 -11.57 28.25
C ILE A 22 31.11 -10.77 26.97
N SER A 23 32.38 -10.73 26.54
CA SER A 23 32.79 -9.99 25.34
C SER A 23 32.10 -10.49 24.06
N ILE A 24 32.00 -11.81 23.87
CA ILE A 24 31.29 -12.41 22.73
C ILE A 24 29.79 -12.08 22.79
N SER A 25 29.21 -12.09 23.98
CA SER A 25 27.79 -11.78 24.19
C SER A 25 27.48 -10.31 23.87
N GLU A 26 28.35 -9.39 24.30
CA GLU A 26 28.23 -7.95 23.99
C GLU A 26 28.39 -7.66 22.49
N VAL A 27 29.34 -8.30 21.81
CA VAL A 27 29.53 -8.17 20.36
C VAL A 27 28.30 -8.68 19.60
N ARG A 28 27.73 -9.81 20.01
CA ARG A 28 26.48 -10.33 19.42
C ARG A 28 25.29 -9.39 19.67
N ALA A 29 25.15 -8.85 20.87
CA ALA A 29 24.09 -7.90 21.20
C ALA A 29 24.18 -6.62 20.36
N LYS A 30 25.40 -6.06 20.20
CA LYS A 30 25.65 -4.90 19.36
C LYS A 30 25.33 -5.18 17.88
N SER A 31 25.78 -6.33 17.36
CA SER A 31 25.46 -6.74 15.99
C SER A 31 23.94 -6.86 15.75
N HIS A 32 23.20 -7.43 16.70
CA HIS A 32 21.74 -7.52 16.62
C HIS A 32 21.05 -6.15 16.67
N ARG A 33 21.56 -5.22 17.48
CA ARG A 33 21.06 -3.84 17.55
C ARG A 33 21.26 -3.13 16.20
N ASP A 34 22.43 -3.25 15.60
CA ASP A 34 22.75 -2.59 14.33
C ASP A 34 21.86 -3.13 13.19
N ILE A 35 21.68 -4.46 13.12
CA ILE A 35 20.79 -5.11 12.14
C ILE A 35 19.34 -4.66 12.34
N THR A 36 18.87 -4.58 13.60
CA THR A 36 17.52 -4.11 13.94
C THR A 36 17.31 -2.67 13.48
N GLN A 37 18.25 -1.77 13.76
CA GLN A 37 18.14 -0.37 13.36
C GLN A 37 18.17 -0.20 11.84
N ALA A 38 19.04 -0.94 11.15
CA ALA A 38 19.07 -0.96 9.68
C ALA A 38 17.75 -1.47 9.09
N THR A 39 17.19 -2.54 9.65
CA THR A 39 15.90 -3.08 9.21
C THR A 39 14.76 -2.08 9.44
N LEU A 40 14.74 -1.41 10.60
CA LEU A 40 13.75 -0.39 10.93
C LEU A 40 13.81 0.80 9.96
N LYS A 41 15.01 1.19 9.53
CA LYS A 41 15.21 2.24 8.53
C LYS A 41 14.60 1.83 7.18
N VAL A 42 14.89 0.61 6.70
CA VAL A 42 14.32 0.09 5.46
C VAL A 42 12.79 0.02 5.54
N LEU A 43 12.23 -0.45 6.66
CA LEU A 43 10.77 -0.49 6.85
C LEU A 43 10.13 0.91 6.82
N LYS A 44 10.80 1.94 7.35
CA LYS A 44 10.32 3.33 7.22
C LYS A 44 10.32 3.80 5.76
N GLU A 45 11.39 3.52 5.02
CA GLU A 45 11.50 3.91 3.61
C GLU A 45 10.44 3.19 2.77
N ASP A 46 10.23 1.90 3.01
CA ASP A 46 9.17 1.10 2.39
C ASP A 46 7.78 1.70 2.68
N MET A 47 7.49 2.08 3.92
CA MET A 47 6.22 2.70 4.29
C MET A 47 5.97 4.00 3.50
N VAL A 48 6.99 4.87 3.40
CA VAL A 48 6.88 6.12 2.63
C VAL A 48 6.64 5.84 1.15
N LYS A 49 7.35 4.85 0.58
CA LYS A 49 7.16 4.42 -0.81
C LYS A 49 5.73 3.92 -1.06
N ILE A 50 5.24 3.03 -0.20
CA ILE A 50 3.90 2.43 -0.30
C ILE A 50 2.82 3.51 -0.17
N GLN A 51 2.98 4.44 0.78
CA GLN A 51 2.03 5.55 0.95
C GLN A 51 2.00 6.44 -0.29
N LYS A 52 3.16 6.70 -0.90
CA LYS A 52 3.24 7.48 -2.14
C LYS A 52 2.53 6.75 -3.28
N GLN A 53 2.83 5.48 -3.52
CA GLN A 53 2.20 4.68 -4.57
C GLN A 53 0.69 4.59 -4.39
N HIS A 54 0.22 4.49 -3.14
CA HIS A 54 -1.19 4.54 -2.81
C HIS A 54 -1.84 5.87 -3.25
N ASN A 55 -1.24 7.00 -2.87
CA ASN A 55 -1.72 8.32 -3.26
C ASN A 55 -1.67 8.51 -4.80
N ASP A 56 -0.66 7.94 -5.48
CA ASP A 56 -0.56 7.98 -6.94
C ASP A 56 -1.72 7.20 -7.59
N VAL A 57 -2.07 6.01 -7.09
CA VAL A 57 -3.25 5.24 -7.56
C VAL A 57 -4.53 6.05 -7.40
N GLU A 58 -4.70 6.74 -6.28
CA GLU A 58 -5.88 7.57 -6.04
C GLU A 58 -5.99 8.76 -6.98
N ALA A 59 -4.88 9.48 -7.19
CA ALA A 59 -4.84 10.61 -8.11
C ALA A 59 -5.25 10.17 -9.52
N LEU A 60 -4.80 8.98 -9.96
CA LEU A 60 -5.19 8.41 -11.23
C LEU A 60 -6.67 8.00 -11.29
N TYR A 61 -7.23 7.45 -10.21
CA TYR A 61 -8.66 7.18 -10.14
C TYR A 61 -9.48 8.47 -10.21
N ALA A 62 -9.09 9.51 -9.47
CA ALA A 62 -9.77 10.81 -9.52
C ALA A 62 -9.72 11.41 -10.94
N GLU A 63 -8.57 11.32 -11.62
CA GLU A 63 -8.43 11.77 -13.01
C GLU A 63 -9.32 10.96 -13.97
N LYS A 64 -9.31 9.62 -13.86
CA LYS A 64 -10.17 8.74 -14.66
C LYS A 64 -11.64 9.15 -14.52
N ILE A 65 -12.05 9.40 -13.28
CA ILE A 65 -13.42 9.79 -12.94
C ILE A 65 -13.81 11.13 -13.60
N GLU A 66 -12.98 12.17 -13.51
CA GLU A 66 -13.25 13.45 -14.18
C GLU A 66 -13.31 13.33 -15.72
N LYS A 67 -12.44 12.50 -16.32
CA LYS A 67 -12.49 12.22 -17.76
C LYS A 67 -13.76 11.48 -18.15
N THR A 68 -14.17 10.51 -17.35
CA THR A 68 -15.40 9.77 -17.55
C THR A 68 -16.64 10.67 -17.47
N TYR A 69 -16.63 11.70 -16.60
CA TYR A 69 -17.68 12.73 -16.58
C TYR A 69 -17.68 13.60 -17.83
N SER A 70 -16.51 14.12 -18.21
CA SER A 70 -16.37 14.94 -19.42
C SER A 70 -16.87 14.20 -20.66
N PHE A 71 -16.61 12.89 -20.72
CA PHE A 71 -17.10 12.01 -21.78
C PHE A 71 -18.63 11.93 -21.83
N ALA A 72 -19.26 11.80 -20.67
CA ALA A 72 -20.72 11.72 -20.54
C ALA A 72 -21.42 13.02 -20.94
N GLU A 73 -20.82 14.18 -20.61
CA GLU A 73 -21.34 15.50 -21.02
C GLU A 73 -21.32 15.67 -22.54
N ILE A 74 -20.27 15.21 -23.21
CA ILE A 74 -20.18 15.25 -24.68
C ILE A 74 -21.27 14.37 -25.30
N ILE A 75 -21.47 13.17 -24.75
CA ILE A 75 -22.54 12.27 -25.21
C ILE A 75 -23.91 12.89 -24.97
N HIS A 76 -24.15 13.54 -23.83
CA HIS A 76 -25.40 14.21 -23.55
C HIS A 76 -25.70 15.31 -24.57
N ALA A 77 -24.70 16.12 -24.91
CA ALA A 77 -24.83 17.16 -25.93
C ALA A 77 -25.15 16.59 -27.32
N LEU A 78 -24.64 15.40 -27.65
CA LEU A 78 -24.86 14.74 -28.94
C LEU A 78 -26.15 13.91 -28.98
N LEU A 79 -26.58 13.35 -27.85
CA LEU A 79 -27.73 12.45 -27.71
C LEU A 79 -28.64 12.90 -26.55
N PRO A 80 -29.30 14.07 -26.65
CA PRO A 80 -30.14 14.60 -25.57
C PRO A 80 -31.38 13.76 -25.26
N LYS A 81 -31.69 12.72 -26.06
CA LYS A 81 -32.77 11.76 -25.79
C LYS A 81 -32.37 10.64 -24.83
N GLU A 82 -31.07 10.45 -24.58
CA GLU A 82 -30.52 9.43 -23.68
C GLU A 82 -30.29 9.97 -22.25
N GLN A 83 -31.13 10.91 -21.79
CA GLN A 83 -30.92 11.67 -20.53
C GLN A 83 -30.76 10.77 -19.29
N ASP A 84 -31.44 9.63 -19.26
CA ASP A 84 -31.39 8.69 -18.14
C ASP A 84 -29.97 8.19 -17.87
N LYS A 85 -29.20 7.92 -18.94
CA LYS A 85 -27.80 7.48 -18.81
C LYS A 85 -26.91 8.60 -18.29
N THR A 86 -27.09 9.85 -18.76
CA THR A 86 -26.34 11.01 -18.25
C THR A 86 -26.66 11.31 -16.78
N ARG A 87 -27.91 11.14 -16.36
CA ARG A 87 -28.34 11.37 -14.97
C ARG A 87 -27.64 10.41 -14.01
N VAL A 88 -27.62 9.11 -14.32
CA VAL A 88 -26.93 8.09 -13.51
C VAL A 88 -25.46 8.45 -13.31
N ILE A 89 -24.82 8.99 -14.35
CA ILE A 89 -23.42 9.39 -14.30
C ILE A 89 -23.23 10.55 -13.32
N ASN A 90 -24.01 11.62 -13.42
CA ASN A 90 -23.92 12.74 -12.49
C ASN A 90 -24.21 12.33 -11.02
N GLU A 91 -25.15 11.42 -10.80
CA GLU A 91 -25.42 10.87 -9.46
C GLU A 91 -24.19 10.13 -8.89
N ILE A 92 -23.47 9.40 -9.73
CA ILE A 92 -22.22 8.74 -9.37
C ILE A 92 -21.11 9.77 -9.07
N LYS A 93 -21.08 10.94 -9.74
CA LYS A 93 -20.11 12.04 -9.46
C LYS A 93 -20.28 12.56 -8.05
N THR A 94 -21.52 12.93 -7.76
CA THR A 94 -21.90 13.48 -6.47
C THR A 94 -21.55 12.50 -5.37
N ARG A 95 -21.95 11.22 -5.51
CA ARG A 95 -21.59 10.16 -4.56
C ARG A 95 -20.08 10.02 -4.39
N TYR A 96 -19.28 10.14 -5.45
CA TYR A 96 -17.82 10.04 -5.35
C TYR A 96 -17.23 11.23 -4.57
N SER A 97 -17.68 12.44 -4.88
CA SER A 97 -17.21 13.68 -4.21
C SER A 97 -17.65 13.79 -2.75
N GLU A 98 -18.80 13.21 -2.41
CA GLU A 98 -19.34 13.19 -1.04
C GLU A 98 -18.79 12.02 -0.22
N SER A 99 -18.24 11.00 -0.89
CA SER A 99 -17.61 9.89 -0.21
C SER A 99 -16.34 10.36 0.47
N ALA A 100 -16.21 10.06 1.77
CA ALA A 100 -14.95 10.27 2.46
C ALA A 100 -13.84 9.54 1.69
N PRO A 101 -12.67 10.19 1.48
CA PRO A 101 -11.50 9.53 0.94
C PRO A 101 -11.25 8.23 1.70
N PHE A 102 -10.89 7.17 0.98
CA PHE A 102 -10.60 5.86 1.57
C PHE A 102 -11.78 5.23 2.30
N SER A 103 -13.02 5.55 1.95
CA SER A 103 -14.20 4.86 2.50
C SER A 103 -14.63 3.67 1.65
N LYS A 104 -15.28 2.68 2.27
CA LYS A 104 -15.90 1.56 1.55
C LYS A 104 -16.88 2.06 0.48
N GLU A 105 -17.52 3.20 0.74
CA GLU A 105 -18.42 3.84 -0.21
C GLU A 105 -17.67 4.41 -1.40
N GLN A 106 -16.54 5.10 -1.20
CA GLN A 106 -15.73 5.61 -2.31
C GLN A 106 -15.28 4.47 -3.24
N LEU A 107 -14.85 3.33 -2.67
CA LEU A 107 -14.47 2.14 -3.45
C LEU A 107 -15.68 1.54 -4.21
N LYS A 108 -16.84 1.51 -3.56
CA LYS A 108 -18.09 1.05 -4.20
C LYS A 108 -18.45 1.98 -5.37
N VAL A 109 -18.34 3.29 -5.19
CA VAL A 109 -18.58 4.28 -6.22
C VAL A 109 -17.58 4.15 -7.36
N GLN A 110 -16.29 3.91 -7.10
CA GLN A 110 -15.29 3.61 -8.13
C GLN A 110 -15.68 2.40 -8.99
N ASN A 111 -16.13 1.31 -8.34
CA ASN A 111 -16.60 0.12 -9.07
C ASN A 111 -17.90 0.39 -9.84
N ASP A 112 -18.82 1.18 -9.28
CA ASP A 112 -20.05 1.60 -9.96
C ASP A 112 -19.71 2.42 -11.21
N ILE A 113 -18.68 3.28 -11.16
CA ILE A 113 -18.14 4.01 -12.32
C ILE A 113 -17.62 3.03 -13.37
N GLU A 114 -16.72 2.13 -13.00
CA GLU A 114 -16.17 1.15 -13.94
C GLU A 114 -17.26 0.28 -14.58
N ARG A 115 -18.29 -0.10 -13.82
CA ARG A 115 -19.36 -0.95 -14.33
C ARG A 115 -20.34 -0.18 -15.22
N GLU A 116 -20.91 0.91 -14.73
CA GLU A 116 -22.00 1.60 -15.41
C GLU A 116 -21.51 2.52 -16.52
N LEU A 117 -20.38 3.20 -16.31
CA LEU A 117 -19.83 4.08 -17.33
C LEU A 117 -19.14 3.27 -18.43
N ASN A 118 -18.17 2.41 -18.16
CA ASN A 118 -17.48 1.73 -19.26
C ASN A 118 -18.43 0.84 -20.09
N ARG A 119 -19.40 0.15 -19.45
CA ARG A 119 -20.40 -0.65 -20.17
C ARG A 119 -21.42 0.23 -20.88
N GLY A 120 -22.06 1.15 -20.16
CA GLY A 120 -23.13 1.98 -20.71
C GLY A 120 -22.66 2.90 -21.84
N LEU A 121 -21.40 3.34 -21.77
CA LEU A 121 -20.74 4.16 -22.79
C LEU A 121 -20.36 3.35 -24.03
N ARG A 122 -19.80 2.15 -23.88
CA ARG A 122 -19.53 1.26 -25.02
C ARG A 122 -20.81 0.95 -25.81
N GLU A 123 -21.89 0.62 -25.12
CA GLU A 123 -23.19 0.38 -25.75
C GLU A 123 -23.69 1.59 -26.55
N LEU A 124 -23.48 2.81 -26.05
CA LEU A 124 -23.90 4.03 -26.74
C LEU A 124 -23.04 4.27 -27.99
N ILE A 125 -21.72 4.07 -27.91
CA ILE A 125 -20.82 4.18 -29.06
C ILE A 125 -21.18 3.13 -30.12
N GLU A 126 -21.47 1.89 -29.72
CA GLU A 126 -21.87 0.82 -30.64
C GLU A 126 -23.20 1.11 -31.35
N LYS A 127 -24.17 1.69 -30.64
CA LYS A 127 -25.49 2.03 -31.20
C LYS A 127 -25.49 3.27 -32.11
N HIS A 128 -24.55 4.19 -31.93
CA HIS A 128 -24.55 5.47 -32.63
C HIS A 128 -23.26 5.68 -33.44
N ILE A 129 -23.34 5.43 -34.76
CA ILE A 129 -22.25 5.63 -35.73
C ILE A 129 -21.70 7.08 -35.69
N SER A 130 -22.53 8.07 -35.39
CA SER A 130 -22.09 9.46 -35.23
C SER A 130 -21.10 9.64 -34.08
N LEU A 131 -21.26 8.89 -32.98
CA LEU A 131 -20.33 8.93 -31.84
C LEU A 131 -18.99 8.26 -32.19
N GLN A 132 -19.03 7.16 -32.94
CA GLN A 132 -17.81 6.45 -33.39
C GLN A 132 -16.90 7.33 -34.24
N LYS A 133 -17.48 8.28 -34.97
CA LYS A 133 -16.74 9.21 -35.84
C LYS A 133 -16.39 10.53 -35.14
N ASP A 134 -16.89 10.77 -33.93
CA ASP A 134 -16.59 12.00 -33.19
C ASP A 134 -15.18 11.93 -32.60
N GLN A 135 -14.30 12.83 -33.05
CA GLN A 135 -12.90 12.86 -32.61
C GLN A 135 -12.75 13.17 -31.11
N ARG A 136 -13.67 13.92 -30.50
CA ARG A 136 -13.60 14.27 -29.07
C ARG A 136 -13.93 13.05 -28.22
N ILE A 137 -14.94 12.28 -28.65
CA ILE A 137 -15.28 10.99 -28.03
C ILE A 137 -14.08 10.05 -28.14
N ASN A 138 -13.55 9.84 -29.34
CA ASN A 138 -12.40 8.94 -29.50
C ASN A 138 -11.17 9.41 -28.69
N GLY A 139 -10.91 10.72 -28.61
CA GLY A 139 -9.85 11.29 -27.80
C GLY A 139 -9.98 10.97 -26.31
N ILE A 140 -11.12 11.33 -25.69
CA ILE A 140 -11.34 11.09 -24.26
C ILE A 140 -11.46 9.59 -23.95
N HIS A 141 -12.05 8.80 -24.84
CA HIS A 141 -12.11 7.34 -24.67
C HIS A 141 -10.71 6.73 -24.59
N ASN A 142 -9.79 7.14 -25.47
CA ASN A 142 -8.41 6.69 -25.46
C ASN A 142 -7.66 7.14 -24.18
N GLU A 143 -7.92 8.36 -23.70
CA GLU A 143 -7.37 8.84 -22.43
C GLU A 143 -7.85 7.99 -21.24
N ILE A 144 -9.14 7.63 -21.19
CA ILE A 144 -9.70 6.76 -20.15
C ILE A 144 -9.05 5.37 -20.17
N ILE A 145 -8.87 4.78 -21.36
CA ILE A 145 -8.18 3.47 -21.51
C ILE A 145 -6.72 3.55 -21.08
N ALA A 146 -6.02 4.64 -21.44
CA ALA A 146 -4.64 4.87 -21.04
C ALA A 146 -4.51 5.01 -19.52
N LEU A 147 -5.45 5.73 -18.88
CA LEU A 147 -5.53 5.86 -17.43
C LEU A 147 -5.80 4.52 -16.75
N GLU A 148 -6.73 3.72 -17.28
CA GLU A 148 -7.02 2.38 -16.75
C GLU A 148 -5.79 1.47 -16.80
N SER A 149 -5.05 1.50 -17.90
CA SER A 149 -3.78 0.76 -18.04
C SER A 149 -2.70 1.26 -17.06
N LYS A 150 -2.68 2.55 -16.75
CA LYS A 150 -1.75 3.15 -15.77
C LYS A 150 -2.14 2.77 -14.34
N ILE A 151 -3.42 2.87 -13.99
CA ILE A 151 -3.98 2.46 -12.69
C ILE A 151 -3.65 1.00 -12.43
N ASN A 152 -3.91 0.10 -13.38
CA ASN A 152 -3.65 -1.33 -13.20
C ASN A 152 -2.18 -1.62 -12.90
N ARG A 153 -1.24 -0.96 -13.61
CA ARG A 153 0.20 -1.10 -13.36
C ARG A 153 0.61 -0.54 -12.00
N THR A 154 0.24 0.70 -11.69
CA THR A 154 0.60 1.33 -10.40
C THR A 154 0.01 0.56 -9.22
N ARG A 155 -1.23 0.05 -9.36
CA ARG A 155 -1.88 -0.81 -8.37
C ARG A 155 -1.15 -2.13 -8.20
N HIS A 156 -0.70 -2.76 -9.29
CA HIS A 156 0.09 -3.98 -9.24
C HIS A 156 1.40 -3.78 -8.46
N ASP A 157 2.17 -2.76 -8.81
CA ASP A 157 3.44 -2.42 -8.15
C ASP A 157 3.22 -2.16 -6.65
N TYR A 158 2.22 -1.33 -6.32
CA TYR A 158 1.80 -1.06 -4.95
C TYR A 158 1.47 -2.34 -4.17
N ASN A 159 0.70 -3.26 -4.77
CA ASN A 159 0.29 -4.50 -4.11
C ASN A 159 1.47 -5.43 -3.83
N CYS A 160 2.42 -5.54 -4.77
CA CYS A 160 3.59 -6.39 -4.58
C CYS A 160 4.55 -5.78 -3.55
N ASP A 161 4.81 -4.47 -3.61
CA ASP A 161 5.59 -3.76 -2.58
C ASP A 161 4.96 -3.86 -1.19
N LEU A 162 3.63 -3.74 -1.09
CA LEU A 162 2.89 -3.90 0.18
C LEU A 162 3.00 -5.32 0.73
N THR A 163 2.95 -6.34 -0.13
CA THR A 163 3.09 -7.76 0.26
C THR A 163 4.48 -8.04 0.81
N ASP A 164 5.50 -7.54 0.12
CA ASP A 164 6.89 -7.63 0.52
C ASP A 164 7.14 -6.91 1.85
N TYR A 165 6.59 -5.70 1.99
CA TYR A 165 6.65 -4.92 3.21
C TYR A 165 5.98 -5.63 4.40
N LYS A 166 4.77 -6.15 4.23
CA LYS A 166 4.07 -6.95 5.25
C LYS A 166 4.90 -8.17 5.66
N THR A 167 5.58 -8.82 4.72
CA THR A 167 6.45 -9.96 4.97
C THR A 167 7.70 -9.56 5.77
N ARG A 168 8.40 -8.50 5.34
CA ARG A 168 9.57 -7.95 6.06
C ARG A 168 9.20 -7.50 7.47
N TYR A 169 8.07 -6.82 7.62
CA TYR A 169 7.57 -6.38 8.92
C TYR A 169 7.30 -7.56 9.85
N ARG A 170 6.58 -8.60 9.40
CA ARG A 170 6.35 -9.82 10.19
C ARG A 170 7.64 -10.49 10.65
N LYS A 171 8.62 -10.62 9.74
CA LYS A 171 9.94 -11.16 10.08
C LYS A 171 10.66 -10.30 11.10
N PHE A 172 10.62 -8.98 10.95
CA PHE A 172 11.18 -8.04 11.92
C PHE A 172 10.54 -8.20 13.30
N ILE A 173 9.21 -8.30 13.39
CA ILE A 173 8.51 -8.52 14.67
C ILE A 173 8.94 -9.86 15.29
N ALA A 174 8.95 -10.95 14.53
CA ALA A 174 9.23 -12.28 15.05
C ALA A 174 10.70 -12.47 15.46
N GLU A 175 11.64 -11.93 14.69
CA GLU A 175 13.06 -12.26 14.81
C GLU A 175 13.92 -11.10 15.32
N GLY A 176 13.63 -9.86 14.91
CA GLY A 176 14.41 -8.68 15.27
C GLY A 176 13.94 -8.07 16.59
N PHE A 177 12.67 -7.70 16.64
CA PHE A 177 12.07 -7.00 17.77
C PHE A 177 12.04 -7.82 19.07
N VAL A 178 11.73 -9.12 18.98
CA VAL A 178 11.67 -10.01 20.16
C VAL A 178 13.06 -10.21 20.79
N LYS A 179 14.14 -10.18 20.01
CA LYS A 179 15.52 -10.40 20.49
C LYS A 179 16.13 -9.19 21.20
N LEU A 180 15.51 -8.01 21.08
CA LEU A 180 15.93 -6.82 21.79
C LEU A 180 15.66 -6.92 23.29
N ASP A 181 16.47 -6.23 24.08
CA ASP A 181 16.22 -6.09 25.50
C ASP A 181 15.00 -5.18 25.79
N ARG A 182 14.57 -5.13 27.04
CA ARG A 182 13.37 -4.36 27.44
C ARG A 182 13.51 -2.87 27.17
N GLU A 183 14.67 -2.28 27.40
CA GLU A 183 14.89 -0.84 27.25
C GLU A 183 15.01 -0.45 25.77
N GLU A 184 15.64 -1.30 24.96
CA GLU A 184 15.68 -1.16 23.51
C GLU A 184 14.28 -1.25 22.89
N ARG A 185 13.46 -2.23 23.29
CA ARG A 185 12.08 -2.36 22.81
C ARG A 185 11.27 -1.10 23.13
N LYS A 186 11.38 -0.55 24.35
CA LYS A 186 10.70 0.69 24.73
C LYS A 186 11.08 1.87 23.83
N LYS A 187 12.33 1.96 23.39
CA LYS A 187 12.80 3.06 22.53
C LYS A 187 12.21 3.01 21.13
N ILE A 188 11.93 1.81 20.59
CA ILE A 188 11.50 1.66 19.20
C ILE A 188 10.02 1.27 19.06
N VAL A 189 9.32 0.92 20.14
CA VAL A 189 7.92 0.46 20.08
C VAL A 189 6.98 1.49 19.48
N SER A 190 7.21 2.79 19.69
CA SER A 190 6.44 3.87 19.03
C SER A 190 6.64 3.83 17.53
N THR A 191 7.88 3.75 17.08
CA THR A 191 8.22 3.63 15.66
C THR A 191 7.67 2.36 15.03
N VAL A 192 7.77 1.22 15.72
CA VAL A 192 7.17 -0.05 15.24
C VAL A 192 5.66 0.09 15.08
N ASN A 193 5.01 0.78 16.02
CA ASN A 193 3.58 1.07 15.95
C ASN A 193 3.19 2.05 14.84
N GLU A 194 4.05 3.01 14.50
CA GLU A 194 3.86 3.98 13.43
C GLU A 194 3.95 3.32 12.05
N ILE A 195 4.90 2.40 11.89
CA ILE A 195 5.13 1.69 10.63
C ILE A 195 4.26 0.44 10.48
N ASP A 196 3.30 0.20 11.36
CA ASP A 196 2.48 -1.02 11.31
C ASP A 196 1.62 -1.05 10.02
N PRO A 197 1.88 -1.98 9.07
CA PRO A 197 1.12 -2.08 7.83
C PRO A 197 -0.35 -2.43 8.03
N PHE A 198 -0.74 -2.94 9.20
CA PHE A 198 -2.12 -3.30 9.51
C PHE A 198 -2.92 -2.12 10.11
N LYS A 199 -2.23 -1.08 10.58
CA LYS A 199 -2.85 0.19 10.98
C LYS A 199 -3.01 1.16 9.83
N LEU A 200 -2.11 1.07 8.86
CA LEU A 200 -2.37 1.62 7.55
C LEU A 200 -3.65 0.92 7.05
N GLN A 201 -4.77 1.64 7.00
CA GLN A 201 -6.02 1.19 6.37
C GLN A 201 -5.86 1.09 4.83
N LEU A 202 -4.68 0.68 4.38
CA LEU A 202 -4.30 0.38 3.02
C LEU A 202 -5.06 -0.87 2.61
N TYR A 203 -6.19 -0.62 1.96
CA TYR A 203 -7.19 -1.58 1.51
C TYR A 203 -6.62 -2.96 1.14
N ASP A 204 -6.94 -3.96 1.96
CA ASP A 204 -6.78 -5.39 1.62
C ASP A 204 -7.66 -5.81 0.41
N ARG A 205 -8.50 -4.92 -0.15
CA ARG A 205 -9.40 -5.22 -1.29
C ARG A 205 -8.88 -4.84 -2.66
N LEU A 206 -7.78 -4.09 -2.79
CA LEU A 206 -7.06 -4.00 -4.07
C LEU A 206 -6.28 -5.29 -4.39
N LEU A 207 -6.22 -6.24 -3.44
CA LEU A 207 -5.47 -7.51 -3.52
C LEU A 207 -6.18 -8.64 -4.30
N SER A 208 -7.14 -8.35 -5.18
CA SER A 208 -7.82 -9.44 -5.94
C SER A 208 -6.93 -10.12 -6.98
N GLU A 209 -5.78 -9.52 -7.33
CA GLU A 209 -4.75 -10.19 -8.10
C GLU A 209 -3.66 -10.63 -7.13
N LYS A 210 -3.54 -11.94 -6.92
CA LYS A 210 -2.33 -12.51 -6.34
C LYS A 210 -1.15 -11.95 -7.13
N CYS A 211 -0.09 -11.48 -6.47
CA CYS A 211 1.23 -11.34 -7.11
C CYS A 211 1.74 -12.76 -7.46
N SER A 212 1.11 -13.42 -8.43
CA SER A 212 1.52 -14.71 -8.95
C SER A 212 2.61 -14.47 -9.99
N GLY A 213 3.84 -14.34 -9.51
CA GLY A 213 5.02 -14.86 -10.20
C GLY A 213 5.30 -14.39 -11.62
N MET A 214 5.02 -13.13 -11.98
CA MET A 214 5.59 -12.54 -13.19
C MET A 214 6.31 -11.23 -12.88
N CYS A 215 7.41 -11.35 -12.13
CA CYS A 215 8.58 -10.56 -12.46
C CYS A 215 9.17 -11.19 -13.73
N VAL A 216 8.71 -10.75 -14.91
CA VAL A 216 9.37 -11.08 -16.17
C VAL A 216 10.16 -9.83 -16.57
N PRO A 217 11.45 -9.97 -16.93
CA PRO A 217 12.40 -8.87 -17.14
C PRO A 217 11.98 -7.87 -18.22
#